data_AF-A0A2V8H3B1-F1
#
_entry.id   AF-A0A2V8H3B1-F1
#
_cell.length_a   1.000
_cell.length_b   1.000
_cell.length_c   1.000
_cell.angle_alpha   90.00
_cell.angle_beta   90.00
_cell.angle_gamma   90.00
#
_symmetry.space_group_name_H-M   'P 1'
#
loop_
_entity.id
_entity.type
_entity.pdbx_description
1 polymer ?
#
loop_
_entity_poly.entity_id
_entity_poly.type
_entity_poly.pdbx_seq_one_letter_code
_entity_poly.pdbx_strand_id
1 'polypeptide(L)'
;GRGSAQTGLPKGFVGNYQLVYRTPPGSPSLVPFAMDAYNNCYEDDKPDCTPKDLTHTFWSYAEDSWTIHRQLTLNLGARYAHAVGFIPEQCRSASAPPLETVYPAKCWDRIDFRTWNSIVPRLHAAYDLTGSCRTVIKGGYGRFAHNWHSDELQMANENVHLVSRFLWHDVNGNQVFDPGEINFDLTSRSR
;
A
#
# COMPACT_ATOMS: atom_id res chain seq x y z
N GLY A 1 -10.58 -17.35 0.10
CA GLY A 1 -10.10 -16.76 -1.15
C GLY A 1 -10.61 -17.61 -2.29
N ARG A 2 -11.28 -17.02 -3.28
CA ARG A 2 -11.74 -17.76 -4.46
C ARG A 2 -10.55 -17.94 -5.39
N GLY A 3 -9.99 -19.14 -5.42
CA GLY A 3 -8.96 -19.50 -6.39
C GLY A 3 -9.51 -19.37 -7.80
N SER A 4 -8.75 -18.69 -8.66
CA SER A 4 -8.95 -18.66 -10.11
C SER A 4 -8.86 -20.09 -10.62
N ALA A 5 -10.00 -20.71 -10.92
CA ALA A 5 -10.08 -22.06 -11.43
C ALA A 5 -10.83 -21.99 -12.75
N GLN A 6 -10.10 -22.11 -13.88
CA GLN A 6 -10.50 -22.63 -15.20
C GLN A 6 -9.50 -22.15 -16.26
N THR A 7 -8.27 -22.64 -16.15
CA THR A 7 -7.15 -22.19 -16.98
C THR A 7 -6.22 -23.38 -17.23
N GLY A 8 -5.69 -23.55 -18.45
CA GLY A 8 -4.89 -24.70 -18.86
C GLY A 8 -3.48 -24.74 -18.27
N LEU A 9 -3.17 -23.89 -17.28
CA LEU A 9 -1.86 -23.84 -16.64
C LEU A 9 -1.74 -24.90 -15.51
N PRO A 10 -0.51 -25.29 -15.14
CA PRO A 10 -0.28 -26.28 -14.09
C PRO A 10 -0.96 -25.92 -12.76
N LYS A 11 -1.25 -26.91 -11.91
CA LYS A 11 -1.71 -26.64 -10.54
C LYS A 11 -0.56 -26.03 -9.73
N GLY A 12 -0.79 -24.88 -9.10
CA GLY A 12 0.22 -24.05 -8.40
C GLY A 12 0.13 -22.56 -8.77
N PHE A 13 -0.53 -22.26 -9.89
CA PHE A 13 -0.67 -20.91 -10.44
C PHE A 13 -1.85 -20.10 -9.90
N VAL A 14 -2.51 -20.60 -8.87
CA VAL A 14 -3.74 -20.01 -8.32
C VAL A 14 -3.40 -18.65 -7.72
N GLY A 15 -3.72 -17.58 -8.45
CA GLY A 15 -3.55 -16.20 -8.00
C GLY A 15 -2.66 -15.33 -8.88
N ASN A 16 -1.93 -15.88 -9.86
CA ASN A 16 -1.06 -15.08 -10.74
C ASN A 16 -1.79 -14.48 -11.96
N TYR A 17 -3.02 -14.91 -12.22
CA TYR A 17 -3.86 -14.35 -13.27
C TYR A 17 -5.34 -14.68 -13.07
N GLN A 18 -6.19 -13.89 -13.73
CA GLN A 18 -7.64 -14.03 -13.69
C GLN A 18 -8.24 -13.79 -15.07
N LEU A 19 -9.07 -14.72 -15.54
CA LEU A 19 -9.86 -14.51 -16.76
C LEU A 19 -10.97 -13.50 -16.51
N VAL A 20 -11.12 -12.59 -17.47
CA VAL A 20 -12.13 -11.55 -17.48
C VAL A 20 -13.16 -11.87 -18.54
N TYR A 21 -14.42 -11.91 -18.12
CA TYR A 21 -15.54 -12.33 -18.94
C TYR A 21 -16.42 -11.15 -19.32
N ARG A 22 -17.04 -11.22 -20.50
CA ARG A 22 -18.08 -10.30 -20.93
C ARG A 22 -19.28 -11.08 -21.46
N THR A 23 -20.44 -10.43 -21.49
CA THR A 23 -21.61 -10.93 -22.18
C THR A 23 -21.74 -10.20 -23.53
N PRO A 24 -21.51 -10.87 -24.67
CA PRO A 24 -21.70 -10.26 -25.99
C PRO A 24 -23.17 -9.89 -26.24
N PRO A 25 -23.45 -8.83 -27.01
CA PRO A 25 -24.81 -8.54 -27.46
C PRO A 25 -25.43 -9.76 -28.16
N GLY A 26 -26.60 -10.21 -27.70
CA GLY A 26 -27.31 -11.35 -28.28
C GLY A 26 -26.86 -12.74 -27.81
N SER A 27 -25.90 -12.84 -26.89
CA SER A 27 -25.51 -14.11 -26.26
C SER A 27 -25.96 -14.15 -24.79
N PRO A 28 -26.59 -15.26 -24.33
CA PRO A 28 -26.89 -15.45 -22.91
C PRO A 28 -25.68 -15.91 -22.09
N SER A 29 -24.56 -16.25 -22.75
CA SER A 29 -23.38 -16.86 -22.10
C SER A 29 -22.24 -15.85 -21.95
N LEU A 30 -21.56 -15.94 -20.81
CA LEU A 30 -20.29 -15.26 -20.57
C LEU A 30 -19.23 -15.88 -21.47
N VAL A 31 -18.46 -15.04 -22.15
CA VAL A 31 -17.26 -15.47 -22.89
C VAL A 31 -16.04 -14.76 -22.29
N PRO A 32 -14.92 -15.47 -22.07
CA PRO A 32 -13.69 -14.79 -21.70
C PRO A 32 -13.23 -13.91 -22.88
N PHE A 33 -12.65 -12.75 -22.60
CA PHE A 33 -12.15 -11.83 -23.63
C PHE A 33 -10.84 -11.15 -23.25
N ALA A 34 -10.44 -11.26 -21.99
CA ALA A 34 -9.20 -10.72 -21.50
C ALA A 34 -8.68 -11.56 -20.32
N MET A 35 -7.40 -11.39 -20.04
CA MET A 35 -6.73 -11.99 -18.89
C MET A 35 -6.00 -10.89 -18.13
N ASP A 36 -6.28 -10.79 -16.83
CA ASP A 36 -5.48 -9.99 -15.90
C ASP A 36 -4.31 -10.84 -15.41
N ALA A 37 -3.08 -10.44 -15.72
CA ALA A 37 -1.86 -11.02 -15.18
C ALA A 37 -1.39 -10.22 -13.97
N TYR A 38 -1.01 -10.90 -12.89
CA TYR A 38 -0.50 -10.30 -11.66
C TYR A 38 0.99 -10.60 -11.52
N ASN A 39 1.77 -9.64 -11.02
CA ASN A 39 3.18 -9.81 -10.73
C ASN A 39 3.47 -10.55 -9.42
N ASN A 40 2.56 -11.42 -9.01
CA ASN A 40 2.73 -12.25 -7.84
C ASN A 40 3.94 -13.17 -8.07
N CYS A 41 4.79 -13.24 -7.07
CA CYS A 41 5.92 -14.14 -7.06
C CYS A 41 5.73 -15.12 -5.89
N TYR A 42 6.16 -16.35 -6.11
CA TYR A 42 6.15 -17.38 -5.10
C TYR A 42 7.49 -18.10 -5.15
N GLU A 43 8.17 -18.18 -4.01
CA GLU A 43 9.31 -19.06 -3.80
C GLU A 43 8.86 -20.17 -2.85
N ASP A 44 8.98 -21.44 -3.26
CA ASP A 44 8.53 -22.61 -2.49
C ASP A 44 7.10 -22.49 -1.93
N ASP A 45 6.14 -22.13 -2.79
CA ASP A 45 4.72 -21.88 -2.43
C ASP A 45 4.49 -20.77 -1.38
N LYS A 46 5.48 -19.91 -1.11
CA LYS A 46 5.36 -18.76 -0.22
C LYS A 46 5.50 -17.44 -0.97
N PRO A 47 4.70 -16.41 -0.63
CA PRO A 47 4.86 -15.09 -1.23
C PRO A 47 6.21 -14.49 -0.81
N ASP A 48 7.10 -14.29 -1.77
CA ASP A 48 8.48 -13.79 -1.54
C ASP A 48 8.60 -12.27 -1.77
N CYS A 49 7.65 -11.67 -2.48
CA CYS A 49 7.77 -10.30 -2.99
C CYS A 49 6.93 -9.28 -2.25
N THR A 50 6.73 -9.46 -0.95
CA THR A 50 6.05 -8.44 -0.14
C THR A 50 6.89 -7.15 -0.15
N PRO A 51 6.35 -6.03 -0.66
CA PRO A 51 7.06 -4.76 -0.65
C PRO A 51 7.45 -4.37 0.77
N LYS A 52 8.69 -3.90 0.93
CA LYS A 52 9.22 -3.46 2.22
C LYS A 52 9.33 -1.95 2.21
N ASP A 53 8.62 -1.32 3.13
CA ASP A 53 8.72 0.11 3.47
C ASP A 53 8.88 0.21 4.98
N LEU A 54 9.92 0.89 5.46
CA LEU A 54 10.26 0.90 6.88
C LEU A 54 10.36 2.33 7.41
N THR A 55 9.81 2.53 8.61
CA THR A 55 9.96 3.78 9.37
C THR A 55 10.50 3.48 10.76
N HIS A 56 11.65 4.05 11.10
CA HIS A 56 12.17 4.08 12.46
C HIS A 56 11.73 5.38 13.14
N THR A 57 10.96 5.28 14.22
CA THR A 57 10.46 6.45 14.94
C THR A 57 10.81 6.38 16.42
N PHE A 58 11.47 7.42 16.92
CA PHE A 58 11.61 7.68 18.34
C PHE A 58 10.72 8.85 18.74
N TRP A 59 10.09 8.78 19.91
CA TRP A 59 9.28 9.87 20.43
C TRP A 59 9.42 10.01 21.94
N SER A 60 9.30 11.25 22.41
CA SER A 60 9.27 11.59 23.83
C SER A 60 8.25 12.70 24.05
N TYR A 61 7.74 12.81 25.26
CA TYR A 61 6.79 13.84 25.63
C TYR A 61 7.01 14.29 27.07
N ALA A 62 6.68 15.55 27.32
CA ALA A 62 6.60 16.12 28.65
C ALA A 62 5.35 16.99 28.72
N GLU A 63 4.61 16.85 29.82
CA GLU A 63 3.41 17.62 30.08
C GLU A 63 3.41 18.04 31.54
N ASP A 64 2.90 19.24 31.80
CA ASP A 64 2.85 19.84 33.13
C ASP A 64 1.58 20.66 33.31
N SER A 65 1.09 20.75 34.54
CA SER A 65 -0.13 21.46 34.90
C SER A 65 0.12 22.42 36.05
N TRP A 66 -0.05 23.70 35.79
CA TRP A 66 0.22 24.77 36.75
C TRP A 66 -1.05 25.54 37.08
N THR A 67 -1.41 25.55 38.36
CA THR A 67 -2.39 26.49 38.90
C THR A 67 -1.62 27.71 39.40
N ILE A 68 -1.48 28.72 38.54
CA ILE A 68 -0.74 29.95 38.84
C ILE A 68 -1.49 30.79 39.89
N HIS A 69 -2.81 30.82 39.78
CA HIS A 69 -3.71 31.46 40.73
C HIS A 69 -4.91 30.55 40.95
N ARG A 70 -5.64 30.73 42.05
CA ARG A 70 -6.83 29.92 42.37
C ARG A 70 -7.88 29.88 41.24
N GLN A 71 -7.85 30.88 40.36
CA GLN A 71 -8.76 31.04 39.22
C GLN A 71 -8.13 30.67 37.87
N LEU A 72 -6.82 30.42 37.78
CA LEU A 72 -6.15 30.16 36.50
C LEU A 72 -5.30 28.89 36.56
N THR A 73 -5.65 27.93 35.71
CA THR A 73 -4.88 26.71 35.48
C THR A 73 -4.40 26.67 34.04
N LEU A 74 -3.11 26.44 33.85
CA LEU A 74 -2.48 26.20 32.56
C LEU A 74 -2.05 24.74 32.48
N ASN A 75 -2.27 24.10 31.34
CA ASN A 75 -1.70 22.80 31.01
C ASN A 75 -0.82 22.97 29.79
N LEU A 76 0.44 22.65 29.94
CA LEU A 76 1.48 22.83 28.93
C LEU A 76 2.04 21.46 28.58
N GLY A 77 2.16 21.16 27.30
CA GLY A 77 2.68 19.90 26.83
C GLY A 77 3.48 20.06 25.55
N ALA A 78 4.49 19.24 25.37
CA ALA A 78 5.21 19.12 24.13
C ALA A 78 5.58 17.66 23.87
N ARG A 79 5.42 17.24 22.62
CA ARG A 79 5.92 15.94 22.14
C ARG A 79 6.96 16.18 21.06
N TYR A 80 8.10 15.51 21.21
CA TYR A 80 9.12 15.40 20.18
C TYR A 80 8.99 14.05 19.48
N ALA A 81 9.15 14.05 18.16
CA ALA A 81 9.25 12.84 17.34
C ALA A 81 10.40 12.97 16.35
N HIS A 82 11.26 11.97 16.33
CA HIS A 82 12.32 11.75 15.35
C HIS A 82 11.90 10.58 14.47
N ALA A 83 11.60 10.84 13.20
CA ALA A 83 11.14 9.83 12.25
C ALA A 83 12.07 9.74 11.03
N VAL A 84 12.51 8.52 10.73
CA VAL A 84 13.34 8.16 9.57
C VAL A 84 12.57 7.14 8.75
N GLY A 85 12.14 7.54 7.55
CA GLY A 85 11.55 6.64 6.56
C GLY A 85 12.59 6.22 5.53
N PHE A 86 12.57 4.95 5.14
CA PHE A 86 13.41 4.42 4.06
C PHE A 86 12.79 3.18 3.44
N ILE A 87 13.15 2.93 2.19
CA ILE A 87 12.86 1.70 1.47
C ILE A 87 14.17 0.91 1.46
N PRO A 88 14.25 -0.25 2.15
CA PRO A 88 15.45 -1.07 2.12
C PRO A 88 15.69 -1.63 0.71
N GLU A 89 16.94 -2.05 0.46
CA GLU A 89 17.23 -2.88 -0.71
C GLU A 89 16.33 -4.13 -0.69
N GLN A 90 15.68 -4.38 -1.82
CA GLN A 90 14.75 -5.50 -1.95
C GLN A 90 14.73 -6.00 -3.40
N CYS A 91 14.47 -7.28 -3.54
CA CYS A 91 14.35 -7.94 -4.82
C CYS A 91 12.97 -8.59 -4.95
N ARG A 92 12.51 -8.70 -6.18
CA ARG A 92 11.35 -9.48 -6.59
C ARG A 92 11.84 -10.63 -7.45
N SER A 93 11.49 -11.85 -7.10
CA SER A 93 11.66 -13.02 -7.98
C SER A 93 10.73 -12.91 -9.20
N ALA A 94 11.07 -13.62 -10.28
CA ALA A 94 10.23 -13.61 -11.48
C ALA A 94 8.86 -14.24 -11.18
N SER A 95 7.80 -13.77 -11.84
CA SER A 95 6.50 -14.43 -11.77
C SER A 95 6.59 -15.84 -12.37
N ALA A 96 5.71 -16.73 -11.89
CA ALA A 96 5.72 -18.11 -12.38
C ALA A 96 5.37 -18.19 -13.89
N PRO A 97 5.89 -19.20 -14.62
CA PRO A 97 5.68 -19.31 -16.06
C PRO A 97 4.22 -19.44 -16.52
N PRO A 98 3.70 -18.65 -17.49
CA PRO A 98 4.43 -17.96 -18.56
C PRO A 98 4.60 -16.44 -18.36
N LEU A 99 4.36 -15.94 -17.14
CA LEU A 99 4.36 -14.49 -16.85
C LEU A 99 5.75 -13.92 -16.50
N GLU A 100 6.79 -14.74 -16.45
CA GLU A 100 8.18 -14.33 -16.21
C GLU A 100 8.69 -13.32 -17.25
N THR A 101 8.13 -13.36 -18.46
CA THR A 101 8.44 -12.43 -19.55
C THR A 101 7.82 -11.05 -19.33
N VAL A 102 6.64 -11.00 -18.72
CA VAL A 102 5.92 -9.76 -18.37
C VAL A 102 6.47 -9.17 -17.06
N TYR A 103 6.77 -10.03 -16.10
CA TYR A 103 7.25 -9.68 -14.76
C TYR A 103 8.55 -10.43 -14.45
N PRO A 104 9.68 -9.98 -15.02
CA PRO A 104 10.98 -10.57 -14.71
C PRO A 104 11.41 -10.25 -13.27
N ALA A 105 12.40 -11.01 -12.81
CA ALA A 105 13.09 -10.72 -11.57
C ALA A 105 13.75 -9.33 -11.66
N LYS A 106 13.62 -8.54 -10.60
CA LYS A 106 14.21 -7.19 -10.52
C LYS A 106 14.59 -6.89 -9.08
N CYS A 107 15.72 -6.23 -8.90
CA CYS A 107 16.15 -5.68 -7.62
C CYS A 107 16.12 -4.16 -7.67
N TRP A 108 15.91 -3.56 -6.50
CA TRP A 108 15.92 -2.12 -6.31
C TRP A 108 16.85 -1.77 -5.17
N ASP A 109 17.64 -0.73 -5.39
CA ASP A 109 18.52 -0.16 -4.38
C ASP A 109 17.72 0.51 -3.26
N ARG A 110 18.40 0.69 -2.12
CA ARG A 110 17.85 1.41 -0.97
C ARG A 110 17.51 2.87 -1.34
N ILE A 111 16.35 3.35 -0.90
CA ILE A 111 15.94 4.75 -1.04
C ILE A 111 15.76 5.36 0.37
N ASP A 112 16.56 6.37 0.68
CA ASP A 112 16.48 7.11 1.94
C ASP A 112 15.66 8.39 1.79
N PHE A 113 14.74 8.61 2.74
CA PHE A 113 13.92 9.81 2.77
C PHE A 113 14.45 10.83 3.77
N ARG A 114 13.93 12.06 3.67
CA ARG A 114 14.26 13.11 4.62
C ARG A 114 13.86 12.69 6.04
N THR A 115 14.80 12.81 6.97
CA THR A 115 14.52 12.67 8.41
C THR A 115 13.74 13.87 8.93
N TRP A 116 12.68 13.59 9.69
CA TRP A 116 11.82 14.61 10.30
C TRP A 116 11.99 14.66 11.81
N ASN A 117 12.18 15.88 12.29
CA ASN A 117 12.23 16.20 13.71
C ASN A 117 11.06 17.12 14.02
N SER A 118 9.96 16.54 14.51
CA SER A 118 8.70 17.25 14.73
C SER A 118 8.52 17.57 16.21
N ILE A 119 8.19 18.83 16.50
CA ILE A 119 7.77 19.26 17.83
C ILE A 119 6.29 19.63 17.77
N VAL A 120 5.51 18.99 18.65
CA VAL A 120 4.06 19.10 18.71
C VAL A 120 3.66 19.69 20.07
N PRO A 121 3.49 21.03 20.15
CA PRO A 121 3.04 21.69 21.37
C PRO A 121 1.53 21.49 21.62
N ARG A 122 1.16 21.45 22.90
CA ARG A 122 -0.21 21.49 23.41
C ARG A 122 -0.30 22.50 24.55
N LEU A 123 -1.26 23.40 24.46
CA LEU A 123 -1.46 24.49 25.39
C LEU A 123 -2.94 24.54 25.73
N HIS A 124 -3.30 24.43 26.99
CA HIS A 124 -4.68 24.58 27.44
C HIS A 124 -4.72 25.51 28.65
N ALA A 125 -5.74 26.35 28.71
CA ALA A 125 -6.00 27.23 29.83
C ALA A 125 -7.44 27.05 30.31
N ALA A 126 -7.61 27.10 31.62
CA ALA A 126 -8.91 27.16 32.28
C ALA A 126 -8.91 28.35 33.23
N TYR A 127 -9.92 29.21 33.10
CA TYR A 127 -10.09 30.39 33.94
C TYR A 127 -11.47 30.40 34.60
N ASP A 128 -11.50 30.42 35.94
CA ASP A 128 -12.72 30.59 36.73
C ASP A 128 -13.06 32.08 36.84
N LEU A 129 -14.22 32.47 36.31
CA LEU A 129 -14.67 33.86 36.27
C LEU A 129 -15.06 34.43 37.64
N THR A 130 -15.42 33.55 38.57
CA THR A 130 -16.10 33.94 39.83
C THR A 130 -15.26 33.64 41.06
N GLY A 131 -14.16 32.90 40.93
CA GLY A 131 -13.44 32.35 42.06
C GLY A 131 -14.28 31.40 42.91
N SER A 132 -15.35 30.81 42.40
CA SER A 132 -16.18 29.82 43.12
C SER A 132 -16.12 28.43 42.48
N CYS A 133 -15.32 28.29 41.43
CA CYS A 133 -15.22 27.15 40.53
C CYS A 133 -16.53 26.76 39.83
N ARG A 134 -17.57 27.60 39.88
CA ARG A 134 -18.89 27.31 39.28
C ARG A 134 -18.99 27.69 37.81
N THR A 135 -18.23 28.69 37.36
CA THR A 135 -18.24 29.17 35.97
C THR A 135 -16.81 29.28 35.45
N VAL A 136 -16.43 28.37 34.57
CA VAL A 136 -15.06 28.26 34.04
C VAL A 136 -15.06 28.37 32.52
N ILE A 137 -14.24 29.25 31.98
CA ILE A 137 -13.93 29.31 30.54
C ILE A 137 -12.70 28.45 30.29
N LYS A 138 -12.77 27.59 29.27
CA LYS A 138 -11.66 26.74 28.85
C LYS A 138 -11.34 27.00 27.39
N GLY A 139 -10.05 27.02 27.08
CA GLY A 139 -9.56 27.16 25.72
C GLY A 139 -8.24 26.43 25.56
N GLY A 140 -7.86 26.16 24.33
CA GLY A 140 -6.57 25.55 24.07
C GLY A 140 -6.20 25.55 22.61
N TYR A 141 -4.92 25.27 22.38
CA TYR A 141 -4.28 25.13 21.10
C TYR A 141 -3.43 23.87 21.11
N GLY A 142 -3.50 23.10 20.05
CA GLY A 142 -2.62 21.96 19.81
C GLY A 142 -2.23 21.93 18.34
N ARG A 143 -0.96 21.61 18.09
CA ARG A 143 -0.52 21.21 16.76
C ARG A 143 -0.69 19.69 16.62
N PHE A 144 -0.80 19.21 15.39
CA PHE A 144 -0.62 17.80 15.06
C PHE A 144 0.47 17.68 14.00
N ALA A 145 1.27 16.62 14.09
CA ALA A 145 2.23 16.25 13.06
C ALA A 145 1.68 15.06 12.28
N HIS A 146 1.94 15.06 10.98
CA HIS A 146 1.63 13.94 10.12
C HIS A 146 2.62 12.79 10.39
N ASN A 147 2.12 11.56 10.47
CA ASN A 147 2.96 10.38 10.60
C ASN A 147 3.35 9.90 9.20
N TRP A 148 4.64 9.96 8.89
CA TRP A 148 5.22 9.41 7.66
C TRP A 148 5.27 7.89 7.78
N HIS A 149 4.23 7.19 7.32
CA HIS A 149 4.17 5.74 7.54
C HIS A 149 3.65 4.90 6.38
N SER A 150 3.09 5.47 5.31
CA SER A 150 2.61 4.61 4.22
C SER A 150 2.65 5.29 2.88
N ASP A 151 1.97 6.41 2.72
CA ASP A 151 1.58 6.84 1.39
C ASP A 151 2.79 7.30 0.57
N GLU A 152 3.69 8.10 1.14
CA GLU A 152 4.86 8.59 0.42
C GLU A 152 5.90 7.50 0.15
N LEU A 153 6.13 6.60 1.12
CA LEU A 153 7.08 5.50 0.96
C LEU A 153 6.54 4.49 -0.08
N GLN A 154 5.27 4.11 0.03
CA GLN A 154 4.63 3.19 -0.93
C GLN A 154 4.57 3.77 -2.34
N MET A 155 4.32 5.07 -2.50
CA MET A 155 4.28 5.71 -3.81
C MET A 155 5.65 5.77 -4.50
N ALA A 156 6.72 5.86 -3.71
CA ALA A 156 8.09 5.84 -4.21
C ALA A 156 8.66 4.42 -4.34
N ASN A 157 8.04 3.44 -3.69
CA ASN A 157 8.42 2.05 -3.82
C ASN A 157 8.08 1.54 -5.21
N GLU A 158 9.09 1.18 -5.99
CA GLU A 158 8.88 0.57 -7.31
C GLU A 158 8.47 -0.90 -7.24
N ASN A 159 8.69 -1.56 -6.10
CA ASN A 159 8.20 -2.90 -5.86
C ASN A 159 6.72 -2.83 -5.47
N VAL A 160 5.85 -2.64 -6.45
CA VAL A 160 4.40 -2.57 -6.25
C VAL A 160 3.70 -3.77 -6.86
N HIS A 161 2.49 -4.05 -6.38
CA HIS A 161 1.60 -4.99 -7.05
C HIS A 161 1.14 -4.40 -8.38
N LEU A 162 1.45 -5.13 -9.46
CA LEU A 162 1.13 -4.74 -10.82
C LEU A 162 0.14 -5.73 -11.41
N VAL A 163 -0.81 -5.18 -12.18
CA VAL A 163 -1.76 -5.95 -12.97
C VAL A 163 -1.68 -5.48 -14.41
N SER A 164 -1.45 -6.40 -15.33
CA SER A 164 -1.43 -6.14 -16.77
C SER A 164 -2.56 -6.92 -17.43
N ARG A 165 -3.47 -6.19 -18.10
CA ARG A 165 -4.57 -6.79 -18.83
C ARG A 165 -4.17 -7.06 -20.27
N PHE A 166 -4.27 -8.30 -20.68
CA PHE A 166 -4.07 -8.74 -22.06
C PHE A 166 -5.42 -9.11 -22.68
N LEU A 167 -5.66 -8.70 -23.93
CA LEU A 167 -6.80 -9.18 -24.69
C LEU A 167 -6.57 -10.64 -25.05
N TRP A 168 -7.60 -11.45 -24.91
CA TRP A 168 -7.56 -12.88 -25.19
C TRP A 168 -8.53 -13.20 -26.33
N HIS A 169 -8.05 -14.00 -27.27
CA HIS A 169 -8.85 -14.55 -28.34
C HIS A 169 -8.79 -16.06 -28.25
N ASP A 170 -9.94 -16.67 -27.96
CA ASP A 170 -10.11 -18.12 -27.93
C ASP A 170 -9.95 -18.68 -29.34
N VAL A 171 -8.80 -19.28 -29.65
CA VAL A 171 -8.53 -19.79 -31.00
C VAL A 171 -9.15 -21.15 -31.22
N ASN A 172 -9.31 -21.93 -30.15
CA ASN A 172 -9.77 -23.32 -30.21
C ASN A 172 -11.21 -23.54 -29.69
N GLY A 173 -11.83 -22.50 -29.14
CA GLY A 173 -13.22 -22.47 -28.69
C GLY A 173 -13.48 -23.20 -27.38
N ASN A 174 -12.45 -23.52 -26.60
CA ASN A 174 -12.58 -24.33 -25.38
C ASN A 174 -12.91 -23.50 -24.12
N GLN A 175 -12.96 -22.17 -24.23
CA GLN A 175 -13.21 -21.22 -23.13
C GLN A 175 -12.22 -21.29 -21.96
N VAL A 176 -11.06 -21.89 -22.18
CA VAL A 176 -9.97 -22.07 -21.22
C VAL A 176 -8.73 -21.43 -21.81
N PHE A 177 -7.98 -20.66 -21.00
CA PHE A 177 -6.73 -20.10 -21.48
C PHE A 177 -5.69 -21.21 -21.73
N ASP A 178 -5.17 -21.25 -22.96
CA ASP A 178 -4.04 -22.08 -23.36
C ASP A 178 -2.77 -21.26 -23.64
N PRO A 179 -1.57 -21.77 -23.27
CA PRO A 179 -0.31 -21.13 -23.63
C PRO A 179 -0.21 -20.89 -25.15
N GLY A 180 0.04 -19.64 -25.55
CA GLY A 180 0.15 -19.22 -26.95
C GLY A 180 -1.08 -18.49 -27.51
N GLU A 181 -2.21 -18.46 -26.79
CA GLU A 181 -3.39 -17.68 -27.19
C GLU A 181 -3.26 -16.18 -26.87
N ILE A 182 -2.28 -15.82 -26.03
CA ILE A 182 -1.86 -14.46 -25.77
C ILE A 182 -0.38 -14.34 -26.09
N ASN A 183 -0.03 -13.29 -26.84
CA ASN A 183 1.34 -12.91 -27.03
C ASN A 183 1.79 -12.00 -25.88
N PHE A 184 2.66 -12.54 -25.01
CA PHE A 184 3.26 -11.80 -23.90
C PHE A 184 4.50 -10.99 -24.30
N ASP A 185 4.93 -11.07 -25.58
CA ASP A 185 6.03 -10.26 -26.08
C ASP A 185 5.60 -8.79 -26.26
N LEU A 186 5.96 -7.98 -25.27
CA LEU A 186 5.72 -6.54 -25.24
C LEU A 186 6.52 -5.76 -26.30
N THR A 187 7.49 -6.39 -26.97
CA THR A 187 8.29 -5.77 -28.04
C THR A 187 7.67 -5.96 -29.42
N SER A 188 6.81 -6.96 -29.57
CA SER A 188 6.08 -7.23 -30.81
C SER A 188 4.81 -6.37 -30.89
N ARG A 189 4.94 -5.10 -31.29
CA ARG A 189 3.76 -4.33 -31.70
C ARG A 189 3.16 -4.99 -32.95
N SER A 190 1.98 -5.60 -32.82
CA SER A 190 1.18 -6.02 -33.97
C SER A 190 0.84 -4.79 -34.82
N ARG A 191 1.23 -4.82 -36.10
CA ARG A 191 0.64 -3.95 -37.12
C ARG A 191 -0.76 -4.42 -37.47
#